data_AF-A0A3D4YLP7-F1
#
_entry.id   AF-A0A3D4YLP7-F1
#
_cell.length_a   1.000
_cell.length_b   1.000
_cell.length_c   1.000
_cell.angle_alpha   90.00
_cell.angle_beta   90.00
_cell.angle_gamma   90.00
#
_symmetry.space_group_name_H-M   'P 1'
#
loop_
_entity.id
_entity.type
_entity.pdbx_description
1 polymer ?
#
loop_
_entity_poly.entity_id
_entity_poly.type
_entity_poly.pdbx_seq_one_letter_code
_entity_poly.pdbx_strand_id
1 'polypeptide(L)'
;MTAQERNYDENALRIDEHRGTISIVRGASETVVAKIGVFRAVDVAAVVSPSPKAIAEATVFQRNYRPGTWLASLGIVTLGAAIGASRISGLNQAVPTSLTIVSVSLITYGGVKLETAHRALARAIWWYNRDLK
;
A
#
# COMPACT_ATOMS: atom_id res chain seq x y z
N MET A 1 -34.71 -9.38 -1.94
CA MET A 1 -33.45 -10.04 -1.59
C MET A 1 -33.41 -11.43 -2.20
N THR A 2 -32.83 -11.52 -3.39
CA THR A 2 -32.58 -12.79 -4.09
C THR A 2 -31.41 -13.54 -3.45
N ALA A 3 -31.28 -14.84 -3.68
CA ALA A 3 -30.17 -15.64 -3.14
C ALA A 3 -28.79 -15.14 -3.61
N GLN A 4 -28.74 -14.51 -4.80
CA GLN A 4 -27.53 -13.93 -5.38
C GLN A 4 -27.13 -12.61 -4.69
N GLU A 5 -28.09 -11.77 -4.31
CA GLU A 5 -27.83 -10.56 -3.50
C GLU A 5 -27.30 -10.93 -2.11
N ARG A 6 -27.84 -11.97 -1.47
CA ARG A 6 -27.34 -12.47 -0.18
C ARG A 6 -25.91 -12.98 -0.27
N ASN A 7 -25.59 -13.75 -1.31
CA ASN A 7 -24.23 -14.25 -1.53
C ASN A 7 -23.24 -13.10 -1.81
N TYR A 8 -23.68 -12.07 -2.54
CA TYR A 8 -22.87 -10.88 -2.80
C TYR A 8 -22.59 -10.08 -1.52
N ASP A 9 -23.61 -9.76 -0.72
CA ASP A 9 -23.45 -8.98 0.53
C ASP A 9 -22.62 -9.73 1.59
N GLU A 10 -22.61 -11.06 1.55
CA GLU A 10 -21.81 -11.90 2.44
C GLU A 10 -20.34 -12.05 1.98
N ASN A 11 -20.06 -11.96 0.68
CA ASN A 11 -18.72 -12.25 0.12
C ASN A 11 -17.98 -11.04 -0.46
N ALA A 12 -18.63 -9.89 -0.65
CA ALA A 12 -18.00 -8.70 -1.20
C ALA A 12 -16.82 -8.23 -0.33
N LEU A 13 -15.70 -7.88 -0.97
CA LEU A 13 -14.53 -7.33 -0.30
C LEU A 13 -14.60 -5.80 -0.26
N ARG A 14 -14.18 -5.22 0.88
CA ARG A 14 -14.02 -3.78 1.07
C ARG A 14 -12.65 -3.49 1.67
N ILE A 15 -12.14 -2.30 1.35
CA ILE A 15 -10.90 -1.77 1.94
C ILE A 15 -11.29 -0.91 3.15
N ASP A 16 -10.70 -1.20 4.30
CA ASP A 16 -10.74 -0.34 5.48
C ASP A 16 -9.31 0.12 5.78
N GLU A 17 -9.05 1.42 5.67
CA GLU A 17 -7.75 2.02 5.96
C GLU A 17 -7.79 2.68 7.34
N HIS A 18 -7.06 2.10 8.30
CA HIS A 18 -6.96 2.63 9.65
C HIS A 18 -5.49 2.83 10.04
N ARG A 19 -5.12 4.09 10.35
CA ARG A 19 -3.79 4.49 10.87
C ARG A 19 -2.58 3.86 10.11
N GLY A 20 -2.60 3.89 8.78
CA GLY A 20 -1.51 3.38 7.95
C GLY A 20 -1.46 1.85 7.80
N THR A 21 -2.48 1.14 8.30
CA THR A 21 -2.73 -0.27 8.01
C THR A 21 -3.93 -0.38 7.09
N ILE A 22 -3.78 -1.13 6.00
CA ILE A 22 -4.87 -1.42 5.07
C ILE A 22 -5.43 -2.79 5.45
N SER A 23 -6.68 -2.82 5.91
CA SER A 23 -7.41 -4.05 6.19
C SER A 23 -8.35 -4.34 5.02
N ILE A 24 -8.37 -5.58 4.57
CA ILE A 24 -9.38 -6.07 3.63
C ILE A 24 -10.41 -6.82 4.48
N VAL A 25 -11.66 -6.38 4.41
CA VAL A 25 -12.80 -6.99 5.10
C VAL A 25 -13.70 -7.70 4.11
N ARG A 26 -14.31 -8.81 4.52
CA ARG A 26 -15.27 -9.59 3.72
C ARG A 26 -16.67 -9.51 4.33
N GLY A 27 -17.62 -9.15 3.48
CA GLY A 27 -19.05 -9.17 3.77
C GLY A 27 -19.52 -8.12 4.78
N ALA A 28 -20.82 -8.10 5.04
CA ALA A 28 -21.47 -7.22 6.02
C ALA A 28 -21.04 -7.48 7.48
N SER A 29 -20.41 -8.62 7.77
CA SER A 29 -19.87 -8.95 9.10
C SER A 29 -18.49 -8.33 9.37
N GLU A 30 -17.94 -7.56 8.42
CA GLU A 30 -16.64 -6.88 8.52
C GLU A 30 -15.47 -7.80 8.90
N THR A 31 -15.55 -9.08 8.52
CA THR A 31 -14.53 -10.06 8.88
C THR A 31 -13.22 -9.72 8.17
N VAL A 32 -12.17 -9.40 8.93
CA VAL A 32 -10.87 -9.03 8.36
C VAL A 32 -10.20 -10.26 7.74
N VAL A 33 -10.11 -10.29 6.42
CA VAL A 33 -9.50 -11.39 5.65
C VAL A 33 -8.03 -11.14 5.32
N ALA A 34 -7.58 -9.88 5.35
CA ALA A 34 -6.17 -9.54 5.23
C ALA A 34 -5.85 -8.22 5.95
N LYS A 35 -4.63 -8.14 6.51
CA LYS A 35 -4.07 -6.91 7.10
C LYS A 35 -2.72 -6.60 6.50
N ILE A 36 -2.66 -5.57 5.68
CA ILE A 36 -1.45 -5.06 5.06
C ILE A 36 -0.91 -3.97 5.98
N GLY A 37 0.21 -4.26 6.62
CA GLY A 37 0.92 -3.28 7.45
C GLY A 37 2.04 -2.60 6.68
N VAL A 38 2.54 -1.48 7.22
CA VAL A 38 3.61 -0.64 6.63
C VAL A 38 4.79 -1.47 6.08
N PHE A 39 5.24 -2.53 6.78
CA PHE A 39 6.33 -3.41 6.28
C PHE A 39 5.89 -4.87 6.02
N ARG A 40 4.62 -5.18 6.24
CA ARG A 40 4.05 -6.53 6.07
C ARG A 40 3.16 -6.55 4.83
N ALA A 41 3.72 -7.06 3.74
CA ALA A 41 2.92 -7.48 2.60
C ALA A 41 2.18 -8.77 2.97
N VAL A 42 0.86 -8.69 3.09
CA VAL A 42 0.00 -9.89 3.10
C VAL A 42 -0.17 -10.39 1.68
N ASP A 43 -0.36 -11.69 1.53
CA ASP A 43 -0.62 -12.31 0.25
C ASP A 43 -2.03 -11.99 -0.25
N VAL A 44 -2.23 -10.76 -0.74
CA VAL A 44 -3.50 -10.29 -1.32
C VAL A 44 -3.96 -11.19 -2.46
N ALA A 45 -3.02 -11.82 -3.20
CA ALA A 45 -3.36 -12.74 -4.28
C ALA A 45 -4.12 -13.98 -3.78
N ALA A 46 -3.77 -14.49 -2.59
CA ALA A 46 -4.50 -15.59 -1.97
C ALA A 46 -5.94 -15.20 -1.58
N VAL A 47 -6.18 -13.94 -1.22
CA VAL A 47 -7.52 -13.44 -0.82
C VAL A 47 -8.46 -13.32 -2.02
N VAL A 48 -7.93 -12.93 -3.18
CA VAL A 48 -8.69 -12.72 -4.42
C VAL A 48 -8.61 -13.91 -5.38
N SER A 49 -8.10 -15.06 -4.91
CA SER A 49 -7.82 -16.26 -5.71
C SER A 49 -8.95 -16.78 -6.62
N PRO A 50 -10.25 -16.56 -6.33
CA PRO A 50 -11.33 -16.93 -7.24
C PRO A 50 -11.33 -16.19 -8.59
N SER A 51 -10.64 -15.04 -8.71
CA SER A 51 -10.60 -14.24 -9.94
C SER A 51 -9.16 -14.14 -10.49
N PRO A 52 -8.86 -14.75 -11.67
CA PRO A 52 -7.54 -14.65 -12.31
C PRO A 52 -7.10 -13.21 -12.60
N LYS A 53 -8.06 -12.33 -12.93
CA LYS A 53 -7.80 -10.91 -13.17
C LYS A 53 -7.47 -10.16 -11.88
N ALA A 54 -8.14 -10.51 -10.78
CA ALA A 54 -7.83 -9.94 -9.48
C ALA A 54 -6.43 -10.35 -8.98
N ILE A 55 -6.00 -11.60 -9.23
CA ILE A 55 -4.65 -12.08 -8.91
C ILE A 55 -3.57 -11.26 -9.63
N ALA A 56 -3.77 -10.95 -10.92
CA ALA A 56 -2.81 -10.17 -11.69
C ALA A 56 -2.60 -8.77 -11.08
N GLU A 57 -3.68 -8.09 -10.72
CA GLU A 57 -3.62 -6.77 -10.07
C GLU A 57 -3.07 -6.86 -8.64
N ALA A 58 -3.40 -7.91 -7.87
CA ALA A 58 -2.84 -8.15 -6.55
C ALA A 58 -1.32 -8.37 -6.60
N THR A 59 -0.81 -9.00 -7.66
CA THR A 59 0.63 -9.16 -7.90
C THR A 59 1.31 -7.81 -8.18
N VAL A 60 0.65 -6.93 -8.95
CA VAL A 60 1.13 -5.56 -9.18
C VAL A 60 1.17 -4.77 -7.87
N PHE A 61 0.17 -4.94 -7.00
CA PHE A 61 0.17 -4.37 -5.66
C PHE A 61 1.40 -4.84 -4.87
N GLN A 62 1.61 -6.15 -4.72
CA GLN A 62 2.72 -6.70 -3.94
C GLN A 62 4.09 -6.23 -4.46
N ARG A 63 4.25 -6.17 -5.79
CA ARG A 63 5.50 -5.76 -6.44
C ARG A 63 5.87 -4.31 -6.19
N ASN A 64 4.88 -3.43 -5.99
CA ASN A 64 5.13 -2.00 -5.81
C ASN A 64 5.00 -1.53 -4.34
N TYR A 65 4.17 -2.19 -3.52
CA TYR A 65 3.90 -1.78 -2.15
C TYR A 65 5.14 -1.87 -1.25
N ARG A 66 5.85 -3.02 -1.27
CA ARG A 66 7.04 -3.24 -0.44
C ARG A 66 8.19 -2.27 -0.78
N PRO A 67 8.64 -2.20 -2.06
CA PRO A 67 9.68 -1.25 -2.43
C PRO A 67 9.23 0.20 -2.20
N GLY A 68 7.98 0.54 -2.51
CA GLY A 68 7.45 1.88 -2.32
C GLY A 68 7.48 2.33 -0.87
N THR A 69 7.03 1.47 0.05
CA THR A 69 7.06 1.76 1.48
C THR A 69 8.49 1.88 2.00
N TRP A 70 9.40 1.01 1.53
CA TRP A 70 10.79 1.03 1.96
C TRP A 70 11.51 2.30 1.52
N LEU A 71 11.34 2.69 0.25
CA LEU A 71 11.92 3.91 -0.32
C LEU A 71 11.36 5.18 0.36
N ALA A 72 10.05 5.24 0.57
CA ALA A 72 9.44 6.37 1.27
C ALA A 72 9.93 6.48 2.71
N SER A 73 10.00 5.36 3.43
CA SER A 73 10.51 5.32 4.82
C SER A 73 11.98 5.74 4.89
N LEU A 74 12.82 5.23 4.00
CA LEU A 74 14.23 5.61 3.92
C LEU A 74 14.39 7.10 3.61
N GLY A 75 13.57 7.65 2.72
CA GLY A 75 13.56 9.08 2.42
C GLY A 75 13.18 9.94 3.62
N ILE A 76 12.19 9.54 4.42
CA ILE A 76 11.81 10.24 5.66
C ILE A 76 12.96 10.20 6.68
N VAL A 77 13.58 9.04 6.88
CA VAL A 77 14.73 8.90 7.79
C VAL A 77 15.90 9.78 7.33
N THR A 78 16.20 9.76 6.03
CA THR A 78 17.27 10.58 5.44
C THR A 78 16.97 12.07 5.59
N LEU A 79 15.70 12.48 5.49
CA LEU A 79 15.30 13.87 5.71
C LEU A 79 15.52 14.29 7.17
N GLY A 80 15.17 13.42 8.11
CA GLY A 80 15.47 13.63 9.53
C GLY A 80 16.97 13.80 9.78
N ALA A 81 17.80 12.99 9.13
CA ALA A 81 19.26 13.13 9.19
C ALA A 81 19.75 14.45 8.56
N ALA A 82 19.18 14.88 7.44
CA ALA A 82 19.50 16.18 6.81
C ALA A 82 19.20 17.35 7.76
N ILE A 83 18.04 17.32 8.41
CA ILE A 83 17.63 18.32 9.41
C ILE A 83 18.61 18.30 10.58
N GLY A 84 18.96 17.13 11.12
CA GLY A 84 19.96 17.01 12.18
C GLY A 84 21.33 17.58 11.78
N ALA A 85 21.81 17.21 10.58
CA ALA A 85 23.07 17.68 10.02
C ALA A 85 23.12 19.20 9.86
N SER A 86 22.01 19.83 9.46
CA SER A 86 21.92 21.29 9.33
C SER A 86 22.07 22.07 10.64
N ARG A 87 21.96 21.38 11.79
CA ARG A 87 22.15 21.97 13.12
C ARG A 87 23.58 21.86 13.64
N ILE A 88 24.46 21.13 12.96
CA ILE A 88 25.85 20.93 13.39
C ILE A 88 26.71 22.12 12.95
N SER A 89 27.22 22.89 13.92
CA SER A 89 28.12 24.00 13.65
C SER A 89 29.43 23.53 13.01
N GLY A 90 29.86 24.21 11.94
CA GLY A 90 31.09 23.87 11.20
C GLY A 90 30.93 22.76 10.16
N LEU A 91 29.75 22.15 10.04
CA LEU A 91 29.48 21.19 8.97
C LEU A 91 29.31 21.90 7.62
N ASN A 92 29.90 21.34 6.57
CA ASN A 92 29.72 21.85 5.21
C ASN A 92 28.24 21.77 4.79
N GLN A 93 27.65 22.90 4.39
CA GLN A 93 26.26 22.99 3.94
C GLN A 93 25.92 22.10 2.74
N ALA A 94 26.92 21.66 1.97
CA ALA A 94 26.72 20.68 0.90
C ALA A 94 26.17 19.33 1.43
N VAL A 95 26.51 18.95 2.67
CA VAL A 95 26.07 17.70 3.30
C VAL A 95 24.55 17.68 3.57
N PRO A 96 23.98 18.61 4.37
CA PRO A 96 22.53 18.63 4.59
C PRO A 96 21.75 18.91 3.29
N THR A 97 22.32 19.69 2.35
CA THR A 97 21.68 19.97 1.06
C THR A 97 21.55 18.71 0.21
N SER A 98 22.64 17.96 0.04
CA SER A 98 22.62 16.71 -0.74
C SER A 98 21.71 15.66 -0.10
N LEU A 99 21.75 15.51 1.23
CA LEU A 99 20.84 14.62 1.95
C LEU A 99 19.38 15.00 1.73
N THR A 100 19.04 16.30 1.72
CA THR A 100 17.68 16.77 1.46
C THR A 100 17.23 16.38 0.05
N ILE A 101 18.07 16.58 -0.96
CA ILE A 101 17.75 16.23 -2.36
C ILE A 101 17.48 14.72 -2.47
N VAL A 102 18.39 13.89 -1.95
CA VAL A 102 18.24 12.42 -1.97
C VAL A 102 16.96 12.01 -1.25
N SER A 103 16.65 12.63 -0.11
CA SER A 103 15.44 12.35 0.66
C SER A 103 14.17 12.63 -0.13
N VAL A 104 14.09 13.80 -0.75
CA VAL A 104 12.93 14.20 -1.57
C VAL A 104 12.75 13.24 -2.75
N SER A 105 13.83 12.84 -3.41
CA SER A 105 13.78 11.87 -4.50
C SER A 105 13.27 10.50 -4.03
N LEU A 106 13.76 10.01 -2.89
CA LEU A 106 13.33 8.73 -2.31
C LEU A 106 11.85 8.74 -1.90
N ILE A 107 11.41 9.82 -1.23
CA ILE A 107 10.00 10.00 -0.85
C ILE A 107 9.11 10.04 -2.09
N THR A 108 9.50 10.81 -3.11
CA THR A 108 8.72 10.96 -4.34
C THR A 108 8.62 9.62 -5.09
N TYR A 109 9.74 8.94 -5.29
CA TYR A 109 9.76 7.67 -6.02
C TYR A 109 9.03 6.55 -5.24
N GLY A 110 9.22 6.50 -3.91
CA GLY A 110 8.46 5.62 -3.03
C GLY A 110 6.95 5.89 -3.07
N GLY A 111 6.56 7.17 -3.06
CA GLY A 111 5.18 7.62 -3.18
C GLY A 111 4.51 7.19 -4.48
N VAL A 112 5.18 7.34 -5.63
CA VAL A 112 4.67 6.86 -6.94
C VAL A 112 4.44 5.35 -6.94
N LYS A 113 5.36 4.59 -6.33
CA LYS A 113 5.22 3.13 -6.18
C LYS A 113 4.04 2.76 -5.29
N LEU A 114 3.86 3.45 -4.17
CA LEU A 114 2.73 3.26 -3.27
C LEU A 114 1.40 3.57 -3.97
N GLU A 115 1.30 4.71 -4.65
CA GLU A 115 0.10 5.07 -5.40
C GLU A 115 -0.26 4.02 -6.46
N THR A 116 0.74 3.55 -7.21
CA THR A 116 0.56 2.46 -8.17
C THR A 116 0.04 1.19 -7.49
N ALA A 117 0.56 0.87 -6.30
CA ALA A 117 0.10 -0.27 -5.53
C ALA A 117 -1.37 -0.09 -5.09
N HIS A 118 -1.73 1.04 -4.47
CA HIS A 118 -3.10 1.32 -4.01
C HIS A 118 -4.11 1.25 -5.17
N ARG A 119 -3.78 1.82 -6.33
CA ARG A 119 -4.63 1.70 -7.54
C ARG A 119 -4.80 0.25 -7.98
N ALA A 120 -3.73 -0.54 -7.97
CA ALA A 120 -3.80 -1.96 -8.31
C ALA A 120 -4.64 -2.76 -7.29
N LEU A 121 -4.52 -2.45 -5.99
CA LEU A 121 -5.35 -3.07 -4.94
C LEU A 121 -6.84 -2.78 -5.15
N ALA A 122 -7.19 -1.53 -5.43
CA ALA A 122 -8.57 -1.14 -5.72
C ALA A 122 -9.11 -1.89 -6.96
N ARG A 123 -8.29 -2.03 -8.02
CA ARG A 123 -8.66 -2.81 -9.21
C ARG A 123 -8.80 -4.30 -8.93
N ALA A 124 -7.93 -4.88 -8.10
CA ALA A 124 -8.01 -6.29 -7.71
C ALA A 124 -9.35 -6.58 -7.00
N ILE A 125 -9.73 -5.73 -6.05
CA ILE A 125 -11.00 -5.87 -5.32
C ILE A 125 -12.19 -5.63 -6.25
N TRP A 126 -12.11 -4.67 -7.17
CA TRP A 126 -13.16 -4.46 -8.15
C TRP A 126 -13.39 -5.68 -9.05
N TRP A 127 -12.32 -6.29 -9.57
CA TRP A 127 -12.43 -7.51 -10.39
C TRP A 127 -13.01 -8.67 -9.59
N TYR A 128 -12.55 -8.87 -8.35
CA TYR A 128 -13.10 -9.89 -7.46
C TYR A 128 -14.61 -9.71 -7.22
N ASN A 129 -15.04 -8.49 -6.86
CA ASN A 129 -16.45 -8.18 -6.63
C ASN A 129 -17.28 -8.25 -7.91
N ARG A 130 -16.70 -7.99 -9.07
CA ARG A 130 -17.37 -8.15 -10.36
C ARG A 130 -17.61 -9.62 -10.69
N ASP A 131 -16.60 -10.46 -10.48
CA ASP A 131 -16.68 -11.90 -10.78
C ASP A 131 -17.53 -12.67 -9.76
N LEU A 132 -17.85 -12.05 -8.61
CA LEU A 132 -18.83 -12.54 -7.64
C LEU A 132 -20.30 -12.34 -8.04
N LYS A 133 -20.60 -11.46 -9.01
CA LYS A 133 -21.97 -11.19 -9.48
C LYS A 133 -22.36 -12.12 -10.61
#